data_AF-A0A924IYL8-F1
#
_entry.id   AF-A0A924IYL8-F1
#
_cell.length_a   1.000
_cell.length_b   1.000
_cell.length_c   1.000
_cell.angle_alpha   90.00
_cell.angle_beta   90.00
_cell.angle_gamma   90.00
#
_symmetry.space_group_name_H-M   'P 1'
#
loop_
_entity.id
_entity.type
_entity.pdbx_description
1 polymer ?
#
loop_
_entity_poly.entity_id
_entity_poly.type
_entity_poly.pdbx_seq_one_letter_code
_entity_poly.pdbx_strand_id
1 'polypeptide(L)'
;MTNQDFHGTENFQLSPQKVENSCPSNIALIKYWGKYEPQIPANPSISFTLNECKTLTEMQFFPDEQFSVKTFLAGNEEKNFASKIEKYFKSIEVYLPWILKGSYKISTENSFPHSSGIASSASGFGA
;
A
#
# COMPACT_ATOMS: atom_id res chain seq x y z
N MET A 1 -6.97 -2.28 21.42
CA MET A 1 -5.62 -2.21 20.81
C MET A 1 -5.02 -0.88 21.21
N THR A 2 -3.90 -0.92 21.91
CA THR A 2 -3.08 0.25 22.24
C THR A 2 -1.93 0.33 21.24
N ASN A 3 -1.29 1.50 21.08
CA ASN A 3 -0.14 1.63 20.18
C ASN A 3 1.01 0.67 20.54
N GLN A 4 1.10 0.24 21.80
CA GLN A 4 2.08 -0.74 22.27
C GLN A 4 1.94 -2.11 21.59
N ASP A 5 0.74 -2.47 21.13
CA ASP A 5 0.47 -3.75 20.45
C ASP A 5 1.05 -3.82 19.03
N PHE A 6 1.52 -2.69 18.47
CA PHE A 6 2.02 -2.58 17.10
C PHE A 6 3.53 -2.37 16.99
N HIS A 7 4.26 -2.32 18.11
CA HIS A 7 5.71 -2.19 18.05
C HIS A 7 6.34 -3.50 17.58
N GLY A 8 7.03 -3.45 16.45
CA GLY A 8 7.85 -4.54 15.96
C GLY A 8 8.98 -4.88 16.94
N THR A 9 9.46 -6.11 16.87
CA THR A 9 10.62 -6.55 17.64
C THR A 9 11.84 -5.71 17.31
N GLU A 10 12.55 -5.18 18.32
CA GLU A 10 13.76 -4.37 18.12
C GLU A 10 14.90 -5.17 17.43
N ASN A 11 14.93 -6.48 17.64
CA ASN A 11 15.89 -7.39 17.06
C ASN A 11 15.27 -8.11 15.85
N PHE A 12 15.44 -7.55 14.65
CA PHE A 12 15.06 -8.17 13.39
C PHE A 12 16.29 -8.62 12.61
N GLN A 13 16.19 -9.77 11.94
CA GLN A 13 17.17 -10.20 10.93
C GLN A 13 16.60 -9.88 9.56
N LEU A 14 17.33 -9.06 8.79
CA LEU A 14 16.91 -8.70 7.45
C LEU A 14 17.50 -9.67 6.44
N SER A 15 16.67 -10.12 5.52
CA SER A 15 17.07 -10.88 4.36
C SER A 15 16.28 -10.37 3.16
N PRO A 16 16.74 -10.62 1.93
CA PRO A 16 15.91 -10.42 0.75
C PRO A 16 14.60 -11.20 0.92
N GLN A 17 13.48 -10.54 0.62
CA GLN A 17 12.16 -11.13 0.74
C GLN A 17 11.31 -10.78 -0.47
N LYS A 18 10.45 -11.72 -0.85
CA LYS A 18 9.44 -11.54 -1.90
C LYS A 18 8.09 -11.96 -1.32
N VAL A 19 7.11 -11.06 -1.36
CA VAL A 19 5.74 -11.35 -0.93
C VAL A 19 4.76 -10.92 -2.01
N GLU A 20 3.65 -11.65 -2.10
CA GLU A 20 2.58 -11.38 -3.05
C GLU A 20 1.26 -11.39 -2.29
N ASN A 21 0.40 -10.42 -2.59
CA ASN A 21 -0.93 -10.33 -2.01
C ASN A 21 -1.92 -9.72 -3.01
N SER A 22 -3.21 -9.85 -2.72
CA SER A 22 -4.26 -9.23 -3.52
C SER A 22 -5.31 -8.57 -2.65
N CYS A 23 -5.88 -7.47 -3.13
CA CYS A 23 -6.95 -6.75 -2.45
C CYS A 23 -8.08 -6.42 -3.43
N PRO A 24 -9.36 -6.68 -3.08
CA PRO A 24 -10.48 -6.33 -3.92
C PRO A 24 -10.76 -4.82 -3.90
N SER A 25 -11.24 -4.29 -5.03
CA SER A 25 -11.83 -2.96 -5.12
C SER A 25 -13.21 -2.93 -4.45
N ASN A 26 -13.76 -1.74 -4.27
CA ASN A 26 -15.08 -1.55 -3.69
C ASN A 26 -15.85 -0.40 -4.36
N ILE A 27 -17.17 -0.38 -4.19
CA ILE A 27 -18.05 0.71 -4.60
C ILE A 27 -18.72 1.31 -3.37
N ALA A 28 -18.53 2.61 -3.14
CA ALA A 28 -19.15 3.32 -2.03
C ALA A 28 -20.68 3.43 -2.21
N LEU A 29 -21.43 2.90 -1.24
CA LEU A 29 -22.87 3.06 -1.06
C LEU A 29 -23.17 4.36 -0.29
N ILE A 30 -22.42 4.60 0.79
CA ILE A 30 -22.33 5.90 1.47
C ILE A 30 -20.95 6.48 1.16
N LYS A 31 -20.91 7.69 0.59
CA LYS A 31 -19.69 8.27 0.01
C LYS A 31 -18.73 8.74 1.09
N TYR A 32 -17.45 8.39 0.92
CA TYR A 32 -16.35 9.12 1.55
C TYR A 32 -16.16 10.43 0.77
N TRP A 33 -16.37 11.58 1.41
CA TRP A 33 -16.22 12.87 0.72
C TRP A 33 -15.76 13.98 1.66
N GLY A 34 -14.54 14.46 1.44
CA GLY A 34 -13.88 15.41 2.32
C GLY A 34 -12.94 14.73 3.32
N LYS A 35 -11.84 15.40 3.65
CA LYS A 35 -10.82 14.90 4.54
C LYS A 35 -10.19 16.02 5.34
N TYR A 36 -9.78 15.71 6.56
CA TYR A 36 -8.87 16.51 7.37
C TYR A 36 -7.45 15.93 7.27
N GLU A 37 -6.46 16.75 7.58
CA GLU A 37 -5.09 16.25 7.74
C GLU A 37 -5.01 15.27 8.93
N PRO A 38 -4.20 14.19 8.86
CA PRO A 38 -3.30 13.81 7.76
C PRO A 38 -3.90 12.86 6.71
N GLN A 39 -5.21 12.55 6.78
CA GLN A 39 -6.08 11.79 5.84
C GLN A 39 -7.28 11.21 6.62
N ILE A 40 -7.85 12.00 7.54
CA ILE A 40 -8.99 11.58 8.38
C ILE A 40 -10.29 11.89 7.63
N PRO A 41 -11.21 10.92 7.46
CA PRO A 41 -12.51 11.17 6.81
C PRO A 41 -13.29 12.28 7.50
N ALA A 42 -13.92 13.17 6.72
CA ALA A 42 -14.88 14.14 7.24
C ALA A 42 -16.22 13.50 7.64
N ASN A 43 -16.53 12.32 7.09
CA ASN A 43 -17.73 11.58 7.38
C ASN A 43 -17.50 10.06 7.23
N PRO A 44 -18.24 9.22 7.97
CA PRO A 44 -18.21 7.78 7.77
C PRO A 44 -18.71 7.42 6.36
N SER A 45 -18.20 6.31 5.84
CA SER A 45 -18.58 5.74 4.54
C SER A 45 -18.89 4.25 4.67
N ILE A 46 -19.63 3.71 3.71
CA ILE A 46 -19.96 2.30 3.60
C ILE A 46 -19.79 1.92 2.14
N SER A 47 -19.15 0.79 1.86
CA SER A 47 -18.89 0.32 0.51
C SER A 47 -19.21 -1.17 0.36
N PHE A 48 -19.51 -1.55 -0.88
CA PHE A 48 -19.67 -2.93 -1.30
C PHE A 48 -18.39 -3.43 -1.96
N THR A 49 -17.84 -4.54 -1.47
CA THR A 49 -16.61 -5.15 -2.00
C THR A 49 -16.89 -5.90 -3.30
N LEU A 50 -16.05 -5.68 -4.32
CA LEU A 50 -16.12 -6.35 -5.62
C LEU A 50 -15.11 -7.51 -5.64
N ASN A 51 -15.55 -8.70 -5.24
CA ASN A 51 -14.65 -9.83 -5.02
C ASN A 51 -13.80 -10.22 -6.24
N GLU A 52 -14.29 -10.02 -7.48
CA GLU A 52 -13.56 -10.40 -8.70
C GLU A 52 -12.69 -9.26 -9.27
N CYS A 53 -12.91 -8.02 -8.83
CA CYS A 53 -12.13 -6.87 -9.25
C CYS A 53 -11.02 -6.64 -8.23
N LYS A 54 -9.84 -7.19 -8.48
CA LYS A 54 -8.72 -7.19 -7.53
C LYS A 54 -7.53 -6.44 -8.10
N THR A 55 -6.73 -5.89 -7.20
CA THR A 55 -5.35 -5.53 -7.49
C THR A 55 -4.44 -6.60 -6.91
N LEU A 56 -3.51 -7.11 -7.72
CA LEU A 56 -2.48 -8.05 -7.33
C LEU A 56 -1.18 -7.25 -7.20
N THR A 57 -0.49 -7.40 -6.07
CA THR A 57 0.73 -6.67 -5.78
C THR A 57 1.81 -7.64 -5.30
N GLU A 58 2.96 -7.55 -5.93
CA GLU A 58 4.19 -8.21 -5.52
C GLU A 58 5.13 -7.15 -4.94
N MET A 59 5.71 -7.42 -3.77
CA MET A 59 6.74 -6.59 -3.16
C MET A 59 8.01 -7.40 -2.96
N GLN A 60 9.11 -6.86 -3.48
CA GLN A 60 10.46 -7.35 -3.24
C GLN A 60 11.19 -6.36 -2.34
N PHE A 61 11.82 -6.87 -1.29
CA PHE A 61 12.62 -6.11 -0.34
C PHE A 61 14.08 -6.53 -0.44
N PHE A 62 14.98 -5.54 -0.54
CA PHE A 62 16.43 -5.73 -0.59
C PHE A 62 17.06 -5.00 0.61
N PRO A 63 17.47 -5.74 1.65
CA PRO A 63 18.06 -5.13 2.84
C PRO A 63 19.45 -4.55 2.57
N ASP A 64 19.89 -3.68 3.47
CA ASP A 64 21.23 -3.05 3.46
C ASP A 64 21.52 -2.15 2.25
N GLU A 65 20.52 -1.89 1.41
CA GLU A 65 20.55 -0.86 0.39
C GLU A 65 20.04 0.49 0.92
N GLN A 66 20.37 1.57 0.22
CA GLN A 66 19.79 2.89 0.51
C GLN A 66 18.26 2.85 0.34
N PHE A 67 17.53 3.38 1.34
CA PHE A 67 16.08 3.46 1.30
C PHE A 67 15.58 4.07 -0.01
N SER A 68 14.79 3.30 -0.75
CA SER A 68 14.14 3.73 -1.98
C SER A 68 12.95 2.84 -2.29
N VAL A 69 11.94 3.40 -2.95
CA VAL A 69 10.79 2.63 -3.43
C VAL A 69 10.64 2.85 -4.92
N LYS A 70 10.54 1.75 -5.67
CA LYS A 70 10.16 1.75 -7.09
C LYS A 70 8.86 1.00 -7.26
N THR A 71 7.89 1.62 -7.91
CA THR A 71 6.58 1.02 -8.17
C THR A 71 6.33 0.89 -9.66
N PHE A 72 5.76 -0.23 -10.09
CA PHE A 72 5.41 -0.51 -11.47
C PHE A 72 3.93 -0.91 -11.56
N LEU A 73 3.16 -0.23 -12.41
CA LEU A 73 1.77 -0.58 -12.72
C LEU A 73 1.69 -1.18 -14.12
N ALA A 74 1.30 -2.46 -14.21
CA ALA A 74 1.28 -3.19 -15.48
C ALA A 74 2.59 -3.03 -16.28
N GLY A 75 3.72 -3.16 -15.58
CA GLY A 75 5.07 -3.02 -16.13
C GLY A 75 5.60 -1.60 -16.30
N ASN A 76 4.77 -0.55 -16.15
CA ASN A 76 5.19 0.84 -16.31
C ASN A 76 5.56 1.49 -14.97
N GLU A 77 6.68 2.20 -14.90
CA GLU A 77 7.12 2.86 -13.67
C GLU A 77 6.17 4.01 -13.26
N GLU A 78 5.69 3.98 -12.02
CA GLU A 78 4.69 4.91 -11.48
C GLU A 78 5.24 5.74 -10.31
N LYS A 79 6.05 6.76 -10.60
CA LYS A 79 6.78 7.57 -9.59
C LYS A 79 5.88 8.23 -8.54
N ASN A 80 4.67 8.63 -8.93
CA ASN A 80 3.70 9.24 -8.01
C ASN A 80 3.23 8.25 -6.95
N PHE A 81 3.12 6.97 -7.30
CA PHE A 81 2.74 5.94 -6.34
C PHE A 81 3.90 5.63 -5.40
N ALA A 82 5.13 5.50 -5.91
CA ALA A 82 6.34 5.37 -5.11
C ALA A 82 6.45 6.46 -4.03
N SER A 83 6.25 7.73 -4.40
CA SER A 83 6.32 8.84 -3.43
C SER A 83 5.25 8.75 -2.32
N LYS A 84 4.07 8.20 -2.61
CA LYS A 84 3.03 7.97 -1.60
C LYS A 84 3.43 6.84 -0.64
N ILE A 85 4.00 5.76 -1.16
CA ILE A 85 4.48 4.63 -0.35
C ILE A 85 5.67 5.05 0.51
N GLU A 86 6.62 5.83 0.00
CA GLU A 86 7.74 6.36 0.79
C GLU A 86 7.26 7.21 1.98
N LYS A 87 6.28 8.09 1.75
CA LYS A 87 5.67 8.89 2.82
C LYS A 87 5.00 7.98 3.86
N TYR A 88 4.30 6.95 3.41
CA TYR A 88 3.65 5.99 4.30
C TYR A 88 4.67 5.18 5.11
N PHE A 89 5.72 4.63 4.50
CA PHE A 89 6.77 3.88 5.19
C PHE A 89 7.49 4.73 6.25
N LYS A 90 7.79 6.01 5.93
CA LYS A 90 8.32 6.96 6.93
C LYS A 90 7.35 7.18 8.09
N SER A 91 6.04 7.22 7.83
CA SER A 91 5.04 7.41 8.89
C SER A 91 4.87 6.21 9.83
N ILE A 92 5.23 5.00 9.36
CA ILE A 92 5.10 3.76 10.15
C ILE A 92 6.44 3.24 10.69
N GLU A 93 7.56 3.95 10.46
CA GLU A 93 8.89 3.57 10.95
C GLU A 93 8.91 3.34 12.47
N VAL A 94 8.16 4.15 13.22
CA VAL A 94 8.03 4.00 14.68
C VAL A 94 7.48 2.63 15.11
N TYR A 95 6.68 2.00 14.25
CA TYR A 95 6.10 0.67 14.47
C TYR A 95 6.97 -0.43 13.82
N LEU A 96 7.62 -0.12 12.70
CA LEU A 96 8.45 -1.04 11.92
C LEU A 96 9.84 -0.42 11.66
N PRO A 97 10.77 -0.43 12.64
CA PRO A 97 12.06 0.28 12.50
C PRO A 97 12.98 -0.25 11.39
N TRP A 98 12.65 -1.43 10.83
CA TRP A 98 13.36 -2.01 9.68
C TRP A 98 12.88 -1.50 8.33
N ILE A 99 11.70 -0.87 8.25
CA ILE A 99 11.02 -0.54 6.98
C ILE A 99 11.81 0.47 6.13
N LEU A 100 12.76 1.19 6.73
CA LEU A 100 13.64 2.14 6.02
C LEU A 100 15.05 1.57 5.76
N LYS A 101 15.33 0.32 6.12
CA LYS A 101 16.67 -0.30 6.05
C LYS A 101 16.89 -1.13 4.78
N GLY A 102 16.39 -0.64 3.65
CA GLY A 102 16.54 -1.32 2.37
C GLY A 102 15.72 -0.69 1.26
N SER A 103 15.84 -1.25 0.06
CA SER A 103 15.09 -0.81 -1.12
C SER A 103 13.90 -1.73 -1.40
N TYR A 104 12.89 -1.18 -2.07
CA TYR A 104 11.66 -1.87 -2.43
C TYR A 104 11.42 -1.78 -3.92
N LYS A 105 11.08 -2.94 -4.52
CA LYS A 105 10.50 -3.01 -5.85
C LYS A 105 9.09 -3.57 -5.74
N ILE A 106 8.10 -2.79 -6.12
CA ILE A 106 6.68 -3.11 -6.02
C ILE A 106 6.11 -3.19 -7.44
N SER A 107 5.58 -4.34 -7.81
CA SER A 107 4.91 -4.55 -9.10
C SER A 107 3.44 -4.81 -8.84
N THR A 108 2.54 -4.06 -9.47
CA THR A 108 1.10 -4.13 -9.22
C THR A 108 0.29 -4.15 -10.51
N GLU A 109 -0.79 -4.92 -10.55
CA GLU A 109 -1.67 -5.09 -11.70
C GLU A 109 -3.12 -5.26 -11.26
N ASN A 110 -4.07 -4.82 -12.09
CA ASN A 110 -5.49 -4.98 -11.82
C ASN A 110 -6.07 -6.12 -12.66
N SER A 111 -6.97 -6.92 -12.08
CA SER A 111 -7.72 -7.96 -12.81
C SER A 111 -8.83 -7.40 -13.72
N PHE A 112 -9.04 -6.08 -13.70
CA PHE A 112 -10.10 -5.38 -14.43
C PHE A 112 -9.51 -4.35 -15.40
N PRO A 113 -10.19 -4.06 -16.52
CA PRO A 113 -9.68 -3.15 -17.53
C PRO A 113 -9.40 -1.75 -16.98
N HIS A 114 -8.31 -1.16 -17.46
CA HIS A 114 -8.12 0.28 -17.35
C HIS A 114 -9.32 0.98 -18.00
N SER A 115 -9.78 2.08 -17.38
CA SER A 115 -10.96 2.85 -17.83
C SER A 115 -12.34 2.18 -17.65
N SER A 116 -12.43 1.12 -16.85
CA SER A 116 -13.74 0.53 -16.44
C SER A 116 -14.54 1.39 -15.45
N GLY A 117 -13.97 2.49 -14.96
CA GLY A 117 -14.58 3.34 -13.93
C GLY A 117 -14.46 2.79 -12.50
N ILE A 118 -13.78 1.66 -12.32
CA ILE A 118 -13.49 1.08 -11.00
C ILE A 118 -12.23 1.75 -10.43
N ALA A 119 -12.33 2.24 -9.18
CA ALA A 119 -11.21 2.90 -8.52
C ALA A 119 -10.13 1.89 -8.11
N SER A 120 -9.02 1.84 -8.85
CA SER A 120 -7.89 0.95 -8.58
C SER A 120 -6.94 1.44 -7.47
N SER A 121 -6.95 2.74 -7.14
CA SER A 121 -6.01 3.28 -6.15
C SER A 121 -6.27 2.74 -4.73
N ALA A 122 -7.52 2.45 -4.37
CA ALA A 122 -7.86 1.94 -3.04
C ALA A 122 -7.40 0.49 -2.87
N SER A 123 -7.70 -0.37 -3.84
CA SER A 123 -7.24 -1.76 -3.83
C SER A 123 -5.73 -1.86 -4.03
N GLY A 124 -5.11 -0.99 -4.83
CA GLY A 124 -3.66 -0.98 -5.01
C GLY A 124 -2.88 -0.56 -3.78
N PHE A 125 -3.43 0.31 -2.92
CA PHE A 125 -2.81 0.63 -1.63
C PHE A 125 -3.15 -0.40 -0.54
N GLY A 126 -4.26 -1.13 -0.70
CA GLY A 126 -4.69 -2.16 0.24
C GLY A 126 -4.12 -3.56 -0.04
N ALA A 127 -3.58 -3.80 -1.23
CA ALA A 127 -2.91 -5.04 -1.63
C ALA A 127 -1.45 -5.05 -1.15
#